data_AF-A0A846PZQ0-F1
#
_entry.id   AF-A0A846PZQ0-F1
#
_cell.length_a   1.000
_cell.length_b   1.000
_cell.length_c   1.000
_cell.angle_alpha   90.00
_cell.angle_beta   90.00
_cell.angle_gamma   90.00
#
_symmetry.space_group_name_H-M   'P 1'
#
loop_
_entity.id
_entity.type
_entity.pdbx_description
1 polymer ?
#
loop_
_entity_poly.entity_id
_entity_poly.type
_entity_poly.pdbx_seq_one_letter_code
_entity_poly.pdbx_strand_id
1 'polypeptide(L)' 'MASSPSNKKKVPPEVIINTIWISTFLAMIFTLPALGIFLGIYYSTGNLVLGAVLGFSVHFAAFAFSGKISRFITKVMN' A
#
# COMPACT_ATOMS: atom_id res chain seq x y z
N MET A 1 44.94 11.49 0.55
CA MET A 1 44.39 10.16 0.90
C MET A 1 43.16 10.37 1.76
N ALA A 2 41.96 10.12 1.24
CA ALA A 2 40.74 10.12 2.03
C ALA A 2 40.02 8.79 1.78
N SER A 3 40.04 7.91 2.78
CA SER A 3 39.38 6.62 2.78
C SER A 3 37.86 6.79 2.84
N SER A 4 37.17 6.41 1.76
CA SER A 4 35.71 6.32 1.73
C SER A 4 35.23 5.12 2.56
N PRO A 5 34.34 5.26 3.55
CA PRO A 5 33.88 4.13 4.35
C PRO A 5 32.81 3.36 3.56
N SER A 6 33.21 2.24 2.94
CA SER A 6 32.31 1.30 2.26
C SER A 6 31.54 0.40 3.24
N ASN A 7 30.74 0.98 4.13
CA ASN A 7 29.83 0.18 4.96
C ASN A 7 28.55 -0.15 4.18
N LYS A 8 28.64 -1.09 3.23
CA LYS A 8 27.45 -1.73 2.66
C LYS A 8 26.87 -2.64 3.73
N LYS A 9 25.99 -2.11 4.59
CA LYS A 9 25.22 -2.94 5.53
C LYS A 9 24.48 -3.99 4.70
N LYS A 10 24.91 -5.26 4.78
CA LYS A 10 24.19 -6.37 4.16
C LYS A 10 22.86 -6.48 4.90
N VAL A 11 21.80 -5.96 4.28
CA VAL A 11 20.44 -6.16 4.76
C VAL A 11 20.15 -7.66 4.65
N PRO A 12 19.69 -8.33 5.71
CA PRO A 12 19.38 -9.74 5.65
C PRO A 12 18.32 -10.01 4.56
N PRO A 13 18.43 -11.09 3.77
CA PRO A 13 17.45 -11.44 2.74
C PRO A 13 16.02 -11.52 3.29
N GLU A 14 15.90 -12.02 4.53
CA GLU A 14 14.70 -12.10 5.35
C GLU A 14 13.98 -10.74 5.45
N VAL A 15 14.72 -9.66 5.74
CA VAL A 15 14.16 -8.31 5.90
C VAL A 15 13.63 -7.79 4.57
N ILE A 16 14.28 -8.12 3.46
CA ILE A 16 13.84 -7.75 2.11
C ILE A 16 12.54 -8.48 1.77
N ILE A 17 12.49 -9.80 1.96
CA ILE A 17 11.31 -10.64 1.72
C ILE A 17 10.14 -10.14 2.58
N ASN A 18 10.40 -9.84 3.85
CA ASN A 18 9.40 -9.33 4.78
C ASN A 18 8.82 -7.99 4.32
N THR A 19 9.68 -7.08 3.88
CA THR A 19 9.28 -5.77 3.35
C THR A 19 8.41 -5.92 2.10
N ILE A 20 8.78 -6.82 1.18
CA ILE A 20 8.00 -7.10 -0.04
C ILE A 20 6.60 -7.63 0.33
N TRP A 21 6.52 -8.56 1.27
CA TRP A 21 5.24 -9.11 1.73
C TRP A 21 4.35 -8.05 2.38
N ILE A 22 4.91 -7.24 3.28
CA ILE A 22 4.19 -6.14 3.94
C ILE A 22 3.70 -5.12 2.91
N SER A 23 4.56 -4.71 1.96
CA SER A 23 4.16 -3.76 0.93
C SER A 23 3.08 -4.31 0.01
N THR A 24 3.14 -5.61 -0.28
CA THR A 24 2.16 -6.29 -1.14
C THR A 24 0.79 -6.38 -0.47
N PHE A 25 0.74 -6.78 0.80
CA PHE A 25 -0.51 -6.75 1.57
C PHE A 25 -1.06 -5.34 1.72
N LEU A 26 -0.20 -4.37 2.01
CA LEU A 26 -0.60 -2.98 2.13
C LEU A 26 -1.22 -2.45 0.82
N ALA A 27 -0.60 -2.77 -0.31
CA ALA A 27 -1.13 -2.42 -1.62
C ALA A 27 -2.49 -3.08 -1.88
N MET A 28 -2.66 -4.36 -1.58
CA MET A 28 -3.95 -5.06 -1.73
C MET A 28 -5.05 -4.43 -0.88
N ILE A 29 -4.76 -4.10 0.39
CA ILE A 29 -5.73 -3.45 1.28
C ILE A 29 -6.13 -2.07 0.76
N PHE A 30 -5.26 -1.37 0.04
CA PHE A 30 -5.61 -0.08 -0.58
C PHE A 30 -6.32 -0.18 -1.92
N THR A 31 -6.00 -1.19 -2.73
CA THR A 31 -6.57 -1.31 -4.07
C THR A 31 -7.92 -2.01 -4.06
N LEU A 32 -8.10 -3.07 -3.26
CA LEU A 32 -9.32 -3.87 -3.27
C LEU A 32 -10.59 -3.07 -2.88
N PRO A 33 -10.61 -2.23 -1.83
CA PRO A 33 -11.79 -1.45 -1.48
C PRO A 33 -12.11 -0.37 -2.50
N ALA A 34 -11.08 0.33 -3.00
CA ALA A 34 -11.22 1.34 -4.04
C ALA A 34 -11.76 0.73 -5.34
N LEU A 35 -11.25 -0.44 -5.72
CA LEU A 35 -11.70 -1.20 -6.89
C LEU A 35 -13.14 -1.68 -6.71
N GLY A 36 -13.50 -2.19 -5.53
CA GLY A 36 -14.87 -2.61 -5.23
C GLY A 36 -15.88 -1.48 -5.38
N ILE A 37 -15.55 -0.27 -4.89
CA ILE A 37 -16.42 0.90 -5.04
C ILE A 37 -16.47 1.37 -6.49
N PHE A 38 -15.34 1.40 -7.20
CA PHE A 38 -15.31 1.73 -8.62
C PHE A 38 -16.25 0.81 -9.42
N LEU A 39 -16.10 -0.50 -9.27
CA LEU A 39 -16.94 -1.49 -9.94
C LEU A 39 -18.41 -1.35 -9.53
N GLY A 40 -18.69 -1.22 -8.23
CA GLY A 40 -20.06 -1.10 -7.72
C GLY A 40 -20.81 0.09 -8.32
N ILE A 41 -20.17 1.26 -8.37
CA ILE A 41 -20.76 2.46 -8.97
C ILE A 41 -20.89 2.31 -10.48
N TYR A 42 -19.88 1.75 -11.15
CA TYR A 42 -19.90 1.54 -12.60
C TYR A 42 -21.02 0.58 -13.03
N TYR A 43 -21.16 -0.57 -12.38
CA TYR A 43 -22.23 -1.53 -12.69
C TYR A 43 -23.62 -1.03 -12.30
N SER A 44 -23.74 -0.19 -11.26
CA SER A 44 -25.04 0.34 -10.83
C SER A 44 -25.52 1.54 -11.65
N THR A 45 -24.61 2.43 -12.07
CA THR A 45 -24.97 3.71 -12.71
C THR A 45 -24.64 3.72 -14.21
N GLY A 46 -23.78 2.81 -14.68
CA GLY A 46 -23.21 2.84 -16.03
C GLY A 46 -22.23 4.00 -16.27
N ASN A 47 -21.94 4.80 -15.24
CA ASN A 47 -21.12 6.00 -15.36
C ASN A 47 -19.68 5.75 -14.86
N LEU A 48 -18.77 5.58 -15.82
CA LEU A 48 -17.36 5.31 -15.58
C LEU A 48 -16.65 6.47 -14.88
N VAL A 49 -17.01 7.72 -15.23
CA VAL A 49 -16.42 8.92 -14.63
C VAL A 49 -16.80 9.02 -13.15
N LEU A 50 -18.08 8.79 -12.83
CA LEU A 50 -18.55 8.82 -11.45
C LEU A 50 -17.88 7.72 -10.60
N GLY A 51 -17.78 6.50 -11.14
CA GLY A 51 -17.06 5.41 -10.51
C GLY A 51 -15.60 5.76 -10.26
N ALA A 52 -14.93 6.36 -11.26
CA ALA A 52 -13.52 6.75 -11.16
C ALA A 52 -13.31 7.79 -10.06
N VAL A 53 -14.09 8.86 -10.04
CA VAL A 53 -13.97 9.93 -9.03
C VAL A 53 -14.16 9.37 -7.62
N LEU A 54 -15.18 8.53 -7.40
CA LEU A 54 -15.47 7.96 -6.09
C LEU A 54 -14.44 6.89 -5.67
N GLY A 55 -14.09 5.95 -6.56
CA GLY A 55 -13.09 4.92 -6.26
C GLY A 55 -11.71 5.51 -5.98
N PHE A 56 -11.31 6.54 -6.72
CA PHE A 56 -10.03 7.24 -6.51
C PHE A 56 -10.02 8.06 -5.22
N SER A 57 -11.16 8.68 -4.86
CA SER A 57 -11.31 9.38 -3.59
C SER A 57 -11.15 8.42 -2.40
N VAL A 58 -11.72 7.22 -2.49
CA VAL A 58 -11.56 6.18 -1.47
C VAL A 58 -10.13 5.70 -1.40
N HIS A 59 -9.45 5.54 -2.52
CA HIS A 59 -8.03 5.16 -2.54
C HIS A 59 -7.15 6.17 -1.78
N PHE A 60 -7.36 7.47 -2.00
CA PHE A 60 -6.66 8.54 -1.28
C PHE A 60 -7.02 8.58 0.21
N ALA A 61 -8.29 8.41 0.54
CA ALA A 61 -8.73 8.30 1.93
C ALA A 61 -8.03 7.13 2.62
N ALA A 62 -7.91 5.98 1.94
CA ALA A 62 -7.23 4.81 2.47
C ALA A 62 -5.73 5.08 2.69
N PHE A 63 -5.05 5.76 1.76
CA PHE A 63 -3.65 6.17 1.94
C PHE A 63 -3.41 6.99 3.21
N ALA A 64 -4.35 7.84 3.62
CA ALA A 64 -4.25 8.60 4.87
C ALA A 64 -4.14 7.69 6.11
N PHE A 65 -4.65 6.46 6.03
CA PHE A 65 -4.55 5.45 7.09
C PHE A 65 -3.29 4.57 6.99
N SER A 66 -2.47 4.72 5.94
CA SER A 66 -1.24 3.95 5.72
C SER A 66 -0.28 3.97 6.90
N GLY A 67 -0.07 5.15 7.51
CA GLY A 67 0.78 5.28 8.69
C GLY A 67 0.26 4.49 9.89
N LYS A 68 -1.06 4.36 10.06
CA LYS A 68 -1.68 3.53 11.11
C LYS A 68 -1.55 2.04 10.78
N ILE A 69 -1.82 1.64 9.53
CA ILE A 69 -1.71 0.23 9.11
C ILE A 69 -0.26 -0.26 9.21
N SER A 70 0.72 0.54 8.78
CA SER A 70 2.13 0.15 8.86
C SER A 70 2.56 -0.13 10.31
N ARG A 71 2.18 0.75 11.25
CA ARG A 71 2.43 0.54 12.69
C ARG A 71 1.69 -0.68 13.24
N PHE A 72 0.49 -0.96 12.77
CA PHE A 72 -0.29 -2.14 13.16
C PHE A 72 0.37 -3.44 12.69
N ILE A 73 0.79 -3.51 11.42
CA ILE A 73 1.45 -4.69 10.85
C ILE A 73 2.78 -4.94 11.54
N THR A 74 3.62 -3.92 11.74
CA THR A 74 4.89 -4.06 12.48
C THR A 74 4.68 -4.55 13.91
N LYS A 75 3.58 -4.17 14.56
CA LYS A 75 3.25 -4.63 15.92
C LYS A 75 2.74 -6.08 15.97
N VAL A 76 2.10 -6.57 14.91
CA VAL A 76 1.62 -7.97 14.83
C VAL A 76 2.75 -8.94 14.46
N MET A 77 3.77 -8.45 13.76
CA MET A 77 4.89 -9.27 13.29
C MET A 77 6.10 -9.29 14.24
N ASN A 78 6.07 -8.49 15.31
CA ASN A 78 7.06 -8.47 16.39
C ASN A 78 6.46 -9.09 17.65
#